data_AF-A0A914QE73-F1
#
_entry.id   AF-A0A914QE73-F1
#
_cell.length_a   1.000
_cell.length_b   1.000
_cell.length_c   1.000
_cell.angle_alpha   90.00
_cell.angle_beta   90.00
_cell.angle_gamma   90.00
#
_symmetry.space_group_name_H-M   'P 1'
#
loop_
_entity.id
_entity.type
_entity.pdbx_description
1 polymer ?
#
loop_
_entity_poly.entity_id
_entity_poly.type
_entity_poly.pdbx_seq_one_letter_code
_entity_poly.pdbx_strand_id
1 'polypeptide(L)'
;MKSMNYINKLLPQLGAAFKSQDHELFDIVFDIEGKKLYADKLILSISSPTFKSMLSDRWISKNDAIKIETYKYDDFKELLTFIYSGECNLSNENIFTMLDVAEFYQTEDLKKLCDEYLSKLELKLTNIFQLLETSNKYSLIQMKEKIQTFVFQKFANFTKFDGFLNADKSIVKEIVAMESNLSKHHEKMFQYVSLYFVYFLTREVREVFLEFLLENGLKLKI
;
A
#
# COMPACT_ATOMS: atom_id res chain seq x y z
N MET A 1 -10.96 -26.03 -21.09
CA MET A 1 -10.48 -26.76 -19.89
C MET A 1 -9.09 -26.22 -19.54
N LYS A 2 -8.82 -25.83 -18.28
CA LYS A 2 -7.49 -25.36 -17.81
C LYS A 2 -6.94 -26.36 -16.80
N SER A 3 -5.68 -26.76 -16.94
CA SER A 3 -5.01 -27.64 -15.97
C SER A 3 -4.39 -26.83 -14.85
N MET A 4 -5.03 -26.77 -13.69
CA MET A 4 -4.49 -26.07 -12.51
C MET A 4 -3.16 -26.70 -12.06
N ASN A 5 -2.99 -28.01 -12.22
CA ASN A 5 -1.74 -28.69 -11.90
C ASN A 5 -0.57 -28.19 -12.78
N TYR A 6 -0.82 -27.99 -14.09
CA TYR A 6 0.21 -27.45 -14.98
C TYR A 6 0.59 -26.01 -14.59
N ILE A 7 -0.40 -25.16 -14.30
CA ILE A 7 -0.17 -23.76 -13.88
C ILE A 7 0.64 -23.71 -12.58
N ASN A 8 0.24 -24.50 -11.57
CA ASN A 8 0.91 -24.55 -10.28
C ASN A 8 2.33 -25.13 -10.35
N LYS A 9 2.63 -25.92 -11.39
CA LYS A 9 3.98 -26.43 -11.66
C LYS A 9 4.85 -25.42 -12.42
N LEU A 10 4.27 -24.69 -13.37
CA LEU A 10 5.01 -23.78 -14.24
C LEU A 10 5.56 -22.56 -13.49
N LEU A 11 4.78 -21.95 -12.60
CA LEU A 11 5.20 -20.73 -11.90
C LEU A 11 6.46 -20.93 -11.02
N PRO A 12 6.58 -21.99 -10.20
CA PRO A 12 7.82 -22.28 -9.49
C PRO A 12 9.02 -22.53 -10.41
N GLN A 13 8.80 -23.11 -11.61
CA GLN A 13 9.87 -23.34 -12.58
C GLN A 13 10.35 -22.04 -13.22
N LEU A 14 9.44 -21.10 -13.52
CA LEU A 14 9.79 -19.75 -13.96
C LEU A 14 10.58 -19.01 -12.88
N GLY A 15 10.15 -19.08 -11.62
CA GLY A 15 10.89 -18.53 -10.49
C GLY A 15 12.30 -19.12 -10.34
N ALA A 16 12.45 -20.45 -10.50
CA ALA A 16 13.74 -21.10 -10.46
C ALA A 16 14.66 -20.71 -11.64
N ALA A 17 14.10 -20.60 -12.84
CA ALA A 17 14.81 -20.13 -14.03
C ALA A 17 15.27 -18.68 -13.87
N PHE A 18 14.42 -17.80 -13.33
CA PHE A 18 14.83 -16.43 -12.99
C PHE A 18 15.95 -16.42 -11.94
N LYS A 19 15.85 -17.22 -10.89
CA LYS A 19 16.89 -17.30 -9.84
C LYS A 19 18.24 -17.81 -10.34
N SER A 20 18.29 -18.62 -11.40
CA SER A 20 19.56 -19.09 -11.98
C SER A 20 20.34 -17.97 -12.68
N GLN A 21 19.64 -16.92 -13.15
CA GLN A 21 20.22 -15.82 -13.93
C GLN A 21 21.06 -16.33 -15.12
N ASP A 22 20.65 -17.44 -15.73
CA ASP A 22 21.27 -17.95 -16.95
C ASP A 22 20.96 -17.03 -18.13
N HIS A 23 21.95 -16.24 -18.53
CA HIS A 23 21.86 -15.26 -19.60
C HIS A 23 21.42 -15.80 -20.96
N GLU A 24 21.50 -17.12 -21.21
CA GLU A 24 21.06 -17.71 -22.48
C GLU A 24 19.53 -17.79 -22.57
N LEU A 25 18.84 -17.79 -21.43
CA LEU A 25 17.38 -17.92 -21.34
C LEU A 25 16.64 -16.59 -21.49
N PHE A 26 17.36 -15.46 -21.43
CA PHE A 26 16.79 -14.13 -21.30
C PHE A 26 17.14 -13.24 -22.50
N ASP A 27 16.25 -12.30 -22.83
CA ASP A 27 16.40 -11.41 -24.00
C ASP A 27 16.63 -9.94 -23.66
N ILE A 28 16.59 -9.57 -22.37
CA ILE A 28 16.90 -8.25 -21.85
C ILE A 28 17.82 -8.32 -20.63
N VAL A 29 18.58 -7.25 -20.44
CA VAL A 29 19.46 -7.07 -19.28
C VAL A 29 19.25 -5.67 -18.69
N PHE A 30 19.07 -5.62 -17.38
CA PHE A 30 19.07 -4.38 -16.60
C PHE A 30 20.44 -4.21 -15.95
N ASP A 31 20.90 -2.96 -15.87
CA ASP A 31 22.05 -2.54 -15.08
C ASP A 31 21.57 -1.67 -13.92
N ILE A 32 21.77 -2.17 -12.70
CA ILE A 32 21.38 -1.50 -11.46
C ILE A 32 22.60 -1.48 -10.55
N GLU A 33 23.09 -0.29 -10.21
CA GLU A 33 24.30 -0.11 -9.39
C GLU A 33 25.53 -0.87 -9.94
N GLY A 34 25.64 -1.00 -11.27
CA GLY A 34 26.73 -1.72 -11.94
C GLY A 34 26.56 -3.25 -11.95
N LYS A 35 25.46 -3.77 -11.40
CA LYS A 35 25.14 -5.20 -11.38
C LYS A 35 24.08 -5.51 -12.44
N LYS A 36 24.25 -6.65 -13.11
CA LYS A 36 23.35 -7.10 -14.17
C LYS A 36 22.21 -7.98 -13.64
N LEU A 37 21.00 -7.75 -14.14
CA LEU A 37 19.85 -8.65 -13.99
C LEU A 37 19.28 -9.02 -15.36
N TYR A 38 19.15 -10.30 -15.63
CA TYR A 38 18.61 -10.83 -16.88
C TYR A 38 17.14 -11.20 -16.72
N ALA A 39 16.33 -10.87 -17.73
CA ALA A 39 14.88 -11.10 -17.74
C ALA A 39 14.33 -11.24 -19.18
N ASP A 40 13.02 -11.43 -19.31
CA ASP A 40 12.30 -11.60 -20.57
C ASP A 40 11.39 -10.41 -20.83
N LYS A 41 11.58 -9.74 -21.97
CA LYS A 41 10.72 -8.66 -22.43
C LYS A 41 9.25 -9.06 -22.45
N LEU A 42 8.95 -10.28 -22.90
CA LEU A 42 7.58 -10.79 -22.99
C LEU A 42 6.92 -10.88 -21.61
N ILE A 43 7.58 -11.51 -20.64
CA ILE A 43 7.03 -11.71 -19.29
C ILE A 43 6.81 -10.35 -18.62
N LEU A 44 7.80 -9.46 -18.67
CA LEU A 44 7.67 -8.12 -18.08
C LEU A 44 6.55 -7.30 -18.72
N SER A 45 6.43 -7.33 -20.05
CA SER A 45 5.42 -6.56 -20.78
C SER A 45 3.99 -7.06 -20.54
N ILE A 46 3.81 -8.34 -20.22
CA ILE A 46 2.50 -8.89 -19.86
C ILE A 46 2.16 -8.56 -18.40
N SER A 47 3.14 -8.64 -17.51
CA SER A 47 2.94 -8.49 -16.07
C SER A 47 2.83 -7.04 -15.60
N SER A 48 3.32 -6.07 -16.37
CA SER A 48 3.34 -4.67 -15.98
C SER A 48 3.10 -3.73 -17.17
N PRO A 49 2.07 -2.86 -17.10
CA PRO A 49 1.86 -1.79 -18.07
C PRO A 49 3.07 -0.86 -18.21
N THR A 50 3.74 -0.54 -17.10
CA THR A 50 4.95 0.31 -17.11
C THR A 50 6.08 -0.37 -17.86
N PHE A 51 6.35 -1.66 -17.64
CA PHE A 51 7.35 -2.39 -18.43
C PHE A 51 6.95 -2.47 -19.90
N LYS A 52 5.68 -2.71 -20.21
CA LYS A 52 5.19 -2.74 -21.59
C LYS A 52 5.49 -1.43 -22.33
N SER A 53 5.18 -0.29 -21.71
CA SER A 53 5.49 1.03 -22.28
C SER A 53 6.99 1.31 -22.32
N MET A 54 7.73 0.92 -21.27
CA MET A 54 9.18 1.11 -21.21
C MET A 54 9.92 0.33 -22.31
N LEU A 55 9.39 -0.82 -22.72
CA LEU A 55 10.02 -1.76 -23.63
C LEU A 55 9.43 -1.75 -25.06
N SER A 56 8.29 -1.09 -25.30
CA SER A 56 7.64 -1.06 -26.62
C SER A 56 8.48 -0.34 -27.68
N ASP A 57 9.13 0.75 -27.29
CA ASP A 57 9.76 1.70 -28.23
C ASP A 57 11.28 1.53 -28.33
N ARG A 58 11.86 0.62 -27.53
CA ARG A 58 13.31 0.42 -27.51
C ARG A 58 13.70 -0.75 -28.42
N TRP A 59 14.47 -0.42 -29.46
CA TRP A 59 15.30 -1.38 -30.18
C TRP A 59 16.51 -1.71 -29.30
N ILE A 60 16.28 -2.50 -28.25
CA ILE A 60 17.34 -2.96 -27.36
C ILE A 60 18.05 -4.09 -28.10
N SER A 61 19.29 -3.88 -28.52
CA SER A 61 20.11 -5.00 -28.95
C SER A 61 20.36 -5.90 -27.74
N LYS A 62 20.55 -7.21 -27.92
CA LYS A 62 20.85 -8.15 -26.82
C LYS A 62 22.03 -7.71 -25.91
N ASN A 63 22.85 -6.77 -26.38
CA ASN A 63 24.04 -6.30 -25.68
C ASN A 63 23.83 -4.97 -24.91
N ASP A 64 22.70 -4.29 -25.10
CA ASP A 64 22.43 -3.00 -24.46
C ASP A 64 21.69 -3.20 -23.13
N ALA A 65 22.37 -2.84 -22.03
CA ALA A 65 21.76 -2.87 -20.72
C ALA A 65 20.86 -1.66 -20.49
N ILE A 66 19.66 -1.91 -19.97
CA ILE A 66 18.72 -0.89 -19.52
C ILE A 66 19.16 -0.43 -18.13
N LYS A 67 19.63 0.80 -18.00
CA LYS A 67 19.99 1.35 -16.70
C LYS A 67 18.75 1.65 -15.85
N ILE A 68 18.76 1.20 -14.59
CA ILE A 68 17.80 1.57 -13.55
C ILE A 68 18.57 2.32 -12.46
N GLU A 69 18.24 3.59 -12.27
CA GLU A 69 18.91 4.47 -11.29
C GLU A 69 17.99 4.81 -10.11
N THR A 70 16.69 4.55 -10.22
CA THR A 70 15.67 4.92 -9.23
C THR A 70 15.65 4.00 -8.02
N TYR A 71 16.08 2.74 -8.17
CA TYR A 71 15.95 1.69 -7.16
C TYR A 71 17.27 0.95 -6.97
N LYS A 72 17.50 0.45 -5.75
CA LYS A 72 18.64 -0.43 -5.44
C LYS A 72 18.48 -1.77 -6.14
N TYR A 73 19.61 -2.45 -6.35
CA TYR A 73 19.62 -3.76 -7.01
C TYR A 73 18.69 -4.76 -6.32
N ASP A 74 18.71 -4.82 -4.99
CA ASP A 74 17.96 -5.82 -4.23
C ASP A 74 16.44 -5.58 -4.31
N ASP A 75 15.98 -4.33 -4.20
CA ASP A 75 14.56 -3.98 -4.33
C ASP A 75 14.03 -4.24 -5.76
N PHE A 76 14.83 -3.90 -6.78
CA PHE A 76 14.47 -4.17 -8.17
C PHE A 76 14.46 -5.68 -8.47
N LYS A 77 15.37 -6.43 -7.87
CA LYS A 77 15.39 -7.89 -7.96
C LYS A 77 14.16 -8.52 -7.30
N GLU A 78 13.67 -7.98 -6.18
CA GLU A 78 12.45 -8.46 -5.54
C GLU A 78 11.21 -8.22 -6.40
N LEU A 79 11.12 -7.08 -7.12
CA LEU A 79 10.07 -6.86 -8.14
C LEU A 79 10.10 -7.95 -9.22
N LEU A 80 11.28 -8.21 -9.79
CA LEU A 80 11.40 -9.21 -10.84
C LEU A 80 11.12 -10.62 -10.29
N THR A 81 11.59 -10.93 -9.07
CA THR A 81 11.29 -12.19 -8.40
C THR A 81 9.78 -12.37 -8.28
N PHE A 82 9.06 -11.35 -7.83
CA PHE A 82 7.59 -11.36 -7.77
C PHE A 82 6.96 -11.64 -9.14
N ILE A 83 7.43 -10.99 -10.20
CA ILE A 83 6.88 -11.20 -11.55
C ILE A 83 7.05 -12.66 -12.01
N TYR A 84 8.16 -13.32 -11.64
CA TYR A 84 8.46 -14.68 -12.09
C TYR A 84 7.94 -15.79 -11.18
N SER A 85 7.75 -15.54 -9.89
CA SER A 85 7.31 -16.57 -8.93
C SER A 85 6.03 -16.24 -8.16
N GLY A 86 5.57 -15.00 -8.20
CA GLY A 86 4.50 -14.49 -7.32
C GLY A 86 4.95 -14.30 -5.87
N GLU A 87 6.23 -14.45 -5.57
CA GLU A 87 6.80 -14.33 -4.22
C GLU A 87 7.61 -13.04 -4.08
N CYS A 88 7.54 -12.39 -2.93
CA CYS A 88 8.38 -11.25 -2.59
C CYS A 88 8.78 -11.30 -1.11
N ASN A 89 10.06 -11.07 -0.83
CA ASN A 89 10.59 -11.02 0.53
C ASN A 89 10.40 -9.60 1.10
N LEU A 90 9.25 -9.38 1.74
CA LEU A 90 8.94 -8.12 2.40
C LEU A 90 9.53 -8.06 3.82
N SER A 91 10.04 -6.89 4.17
CA SER A 91 10.67 -6.57 5.45
C SER A 91 10.33 -5.13 5.85
N ASN A 92 10.55 -4.78 7.12
CA ASN A 92 10.39 -3.41 7.59
C ASN A 92 11.34 -2.42 6.87
N GLU A 93 12.45 -2.90 6.32
CA GLU A 93 13.46 -2.06 5.65
C GLU A 93 13.06 -1.73 4.21
N ASN A 94 12.41 -2.66 3.50
CA ASN A 94 12.06 -2.50 2.09
C ASN A 94 10.57 -2.22 1.84
N ILE A 95 9.67 -2.38 2.81
CA ILE A 95 8.22 -2.34 2.57
C ILE A 95 7.73 -1.06 1.89
N PHE A 96 8.24 0.11 2.29
CA PHE A 96 7.85 1.38 1.67
C PHE A 96 8.43 1.53 0.26
N THR A 97 9.67 1.10 0.04
CA THR A 97 10.27 1.04 -1.30
C THR A 97 9.49 0.09 -2.19
N MET A 98 9.08 -1.08 -1.69
CA MET A 98 8.31 -2.06 -2.46
C MET A 98 6.90 -1.56 -2.79
N LEU A 99 6.27 -0.74 -1.94
CA LEU A 99 5.05 -0.03 -2.28
C LEU A 99 5.27 0.95 -3.44
N ASP A 100 6.32 1.77 -3.38
CA ASP A 100 6.66 2.71 -4.47
C ASP A 100 6.95 1.96 -5.77
N VAL A 101 7.69 0.86 -5.70
CA VAL A 101 8.01 0.00 -6.84
C VAL A 101 6.73 -0.63 -7.41
N ALA A 102 5.86 -1.18 -6.58
CA ALA A 102 4.61 -1.79 -7.01
C ALA A 102 3.68 -0.76 -7.69
N GLU A 103 3.59 0.45 -7.16
CA GLU A 103 2.79 1.52 -7.74
C GLU A 103 3.40 2.00 -9.07
N PHE A 104 4.71 2.27 -9.12
CA PHE A 104 5.38 2.73 -10.33
C PHE A 104 5.29 1.70 -11.47
N TYR A 105 5.57 0.43 -11.16
CA TYR A 105 5.46 -0.66 -12.14
C TYR A 105 4.03 -1.19 -12.30
N GLN A 106 3.04 -0.57 -11.65
CA GLN A 106 1.62 -0.93 -11.76
C GLN A 106 1.37 -2.43 -11.55
N THR A 107 1.99 -2.98 -10.51
CA THR A 107 1.92 -4.40 -10.14
C THR A 107 0.96 -4.58 -8.97
N GLU A 108 -0.34 -4.64 -9.26
CA GLU A 108 -1.41 -4.58 -8.25
C GLU A 108 -1.34 -5.72 -7.22
N ASP A 109 -1.00 -6.93 -7.65
CA ASP A 109 -0.90 -8.06 -6.73
C ASP A 109 0.31 -7.95 -5.77
N LEU A 110 1.41 -7.32 -6.21
CA LEU A 110 2.54 -6.99 -5.32
C LEU A 110 2.13 -5.91 -4.31
N LYS A 111 1.35 -4.90 -4.75
CA LYS A 111 0.82 -3.88 -3.85
C LYS A 111 -0.11 -4.48 -2.78
N LYS A 112 -0.93 -5.47 -3.13
CA LYS A 112 -1.73 -6.23 -2.16
C LYS A 112 -0.88 -6.99 -1.15
N LEU A 113 0.21 -7.64 -1.58
CA LEU A 113 1.14 -8.29 -0.64
C LEU A 113 1.78 -7.27 0.31
N CYS A 114 2.10 -6.07 -0.18
CA CYS A 114 2.61 -4.98 0.67
C CYS A 114 1.54 -4.51 1.67
N ASP A 115 0.28 -4.34 1.24
CA ASP A 115 -0.85 -4.00 2.11
C ASP A 115 -1.06 -5.05 3.21
N GLU A 116 -1.05 -6.34 2.85
CA GLU A 116 -1.15 -7.44 3.80
C GLU A 116 0.00 -7.46 4.81
N TYR A 117 1.23 -7.18 4.37
CA TYR A 117 2.39 -7.11 5.25
C TYR A 117 2.27 -5.96 6.25
N LEU A 118 1.98 -4.74 5.77
CA LEU A 118 1.75 -3.56 6.63
C LEU A 118 0.60 -3.80 7.62
N SER A 119 -0.45 -4.46 7.15
CA SER A 119 -1.61 -4.84 7.96
C SER A 119 -1.29 -5.91 9.02
N LYS A 120 -0.11 -6.52 9.02
CA LYS A 120 0.36 -7.40 10.11
C LYS A 120 1.24 -6.67 11.14
N LEU A 121 1.78 -5.49 10.82
CA LEU A 121 2.65 -4.73 11.72
C LEU A 121 1.90 -4.12 12.91
N GLU A 122 2.56 -3.86 14.03
CA GLU A 122 1.91 -3.23 15.18
C GLU A 122 1.48 -1.78 14.88
N LEU A 123 0.20 -1.47 15.09
CA LEU A 123 -0.33 -0.11 15.02
C LEU A 123 -0.12 0.62 16.34
N LYS A 124 0.35 1.87 16.26
CA LYS A 124 0.61 2.75 17.41
C LYS A 124 -0.04 4.11 17.16
N LEU A 125 -0.38 4.82 18.25
CA LEU A 125 -0.90 6.18 18.13
C LEU A 125 0.07 7.10 17.39
N THR A 126 1.38 6.87 17.54
CA THR A 126 2.44 7.69 16.94
C THR A 126 2.64 7.45 15.44
N ASN A 127 2.23 6.29 14.90
CA ASN A 127 2.46 5.95 13.48
C ASN A 127 1.19 6.00 12.62
N ILE A 128 0.02 6.18 13.24
CA ILE A 128 -1.28 6.06 12.57
C ILE A 128 -1.51 7.09 11.47
N PHE A 129 -1.05 8.34 11.64
CA PHE A 129 -1.24 9.40 10.64
C PHE A 129 -0.41 9.15 9.40
N GLN A 130 0.88 8.84 9.57
CA GLN A 130 1.76 8.46 8.47
C GLN A 130 1.23 7.23 7.72
N LEU A 131 0.74 6.23 8.46
CA LEU A 131 0.19 5.02 7.85
C LEU A 131 -1.13 5.30 7.14
N LEU A 132 -1.98 6.19 7.66
CA LEU A 132 -3.21 6.62 6.99
C LEU A 132 -2.91 7.36 5.69
N GLU A 133 -2.00 8.32 5.71
CA GLU A 133 -1.53 9.03 4.52
C GLU A 133 -0.93 8.07 3.49
N THR A 134 -0.12 7.12 3.93
CA THR A 134 0.44 6.05 3.08
C THR A 134 -0.69 5.23 2.46
N SER A 135 -1.65 4.78 3.26
CA SER A 135 -2.79 4.01 2.77
C SER A 135 -3.67 4.80 1.81
N ASN A 136 -3.77 6.12 1.96
CA ASN A 136 -4.45 6.99 1.01
C ASN A 136 -3.66 7.11 -0.30
N LYS A 137 -2.36 7.39 -0.22
CA LYS A 137 -1.47 7.53 -1.37
C LYS A 137 -1.49 6.30 -2.28
N TYR A 138 -1.37 5.10 -1.70
CA TYR A 138 -1.31 3.84 -2.46
C TYR A 138 -2.65 3.09 -2.52
N SER A 139 -3.73 3.65 -1.96
CA SER A 139 -5.05 3.00 -1.90
C SER A 139 -5.04 1.62 -1.22
N LEU A 140 -4.38 1.51 -0.07
CA LEU A 140 -4.24 0.28 0.71
C LEU A 140 -5.52 0.00 1.52
N ILE A 141 -6.27 -1.03 1.15
CA ILE A 141 -7.61 -1.30 1.68
C ILE A 141 -7.51 -1.97 3.06
N GLN A 142 -6.71 -3.03 3.19
CA GLN A 142 -6.61 -3.78 4.44
C GLN A 142 -6.02 -2.90 5.56
N MET A 143 -5.03 -2.08 5.20
CA MET A 143 -4.43 -1.17 6.17
C MET A 143 -5.41 -0.10 6.65
N LYS A 144 -6.28 0.43 5.77
CA LYS A 144 -7.36 1.35 6.18
C LYS A 144 -8.35 0.69 7.13
N GLU A 145 -8.80 -0.52 6.83
CA GLU A 145 -9.73 -1.28 7.70
C GLU A 145 -9.11 -1.52 9.08
N LYS A 146 -7.81 -1.84 9.11
CA LYS A 146 -7.06 -2.02 10.35
C LYS A 146 -6.93 -0.72 11.15
N ILE A 147 -6.57 0.38 10.51
CA ILE A 147 -6.48 1.71 11.13
C ILE A 147 -7.84 2.08 11.73
N GLN A 148 -8.91 1.93 10.96
CA GLN A 148 -10.27 2.21 11.39
C GLN A 148 -10.66 1.37 12.63
N THR A 149 -10.37 0.08 12.62
CA THR A 149 -10.61 -0.81 13.77
C THR A 149 -9.82 -0.37 15.01
N PHE A 150 -8.55 0.02 14.83
CA PHE A 150 -7.68 0.47 15.91
C PHE A 150 -8.16 1.79 16.54
N VAL A 151 -8.50 2.78 15.72
CA VAL A 151 -9.07 4.06 16.19
C VAL A 151 -10.32 3.80 17.00
N PHE A 152 -11.23 2.96 16.49
CA PHE A 152 -12.48 2.63 17.17
C PHE A 152 -12.23 2.00 18.54
N GLN A 153 -11.35 0.99 18.63
CA GLN A 153 -11.04 0.31 19.88
C GLN A 153 -10.32 1.19 20.91
N LYS A 154 -9.52 2.18 20.45
CA LYS A 154 -8.71 3.05 21.31
C LYS A 154 -9.20 4.49 21.34
N PHE A 155 -10.44 4.74 20.91
CA PHE A 155 -10.96 6.08 20.63
C PHE A 155 -10.79 7.08 21.78
N ALA A 156 -11.09 6.66 23.01
CA ALA A 156 -10.94 7.50 24.21
C ALA A 156 -9.50 7.94 24.49
N ASN A 157 -8.51 7.12 24.12
CA ASN A 157 -7.10 7.46 24.25
C ASN A 157 -6.61 8.23 23.01
N PHE A 158 -7.11 7.86 21.84
CA PHE A 158 -6.79 8.49 20.57
C PHE A 158 -7.14 9.99 20.56
N THR A 159 -8.31 10.35 21.08
CA THR A 159 -8.75 11.75 21.15
C THR A 159 -7.99 12.62 22.15
N LYS A 160 -7.26 11.99 23.09
CA LYS A 160 -6.39 12.69 24.05
C LYS A 160 -4.93 12.71 23.59
N PHE A 161 -4.62 12.04 22.49
CA PHE A 161 -3.28 11.99 21.96
C PHE A 161 -2.93 13.33 21.33
N ASP A 162 -1.81 13.93 21.74
CA ASP A 162 -1.37 15.24 21.25
C ASP A 162 -1.25 15.28 19.73
N GLY A 163 -0.85 14.18 19.09
CA GLY A 163 -0.79 14.09 17.63
C GLY A 163 -2.17 14.26 16.97
N PHE A 164 -3.25 13.81 17.61
CA PHE A 164 -4.61 14.03 17.10
C PHE A 164 -5.10 15.46 17.35
N LEU A 165 -4.82 16.01 18.52
CA LEU A 165 -5.22 17.38 18.88
C LEU A 165 -4.58 18.44 17.98
N ASN A 166 -3.40 18.13 17.42
CA ASN A 166 -2.65 18.99 16.52
C ASN A 166 -2.69 18.51 15.05
N ALA A 167 -3.50 17.49 14.73
CA ALA A 167 -3.59 16.97 13.37
C ALA A 167 -4.30 17.97 12.43
N ASP A 168 -3.96 17.91 11.14
CA ASP A 168 -4.63 18.69 10.12
C ASP A 168 -6.13 18.38 10.05
N LYS A 169 -6.93 19.42 9.76
CA LYS A 169 -8.40 19.31 9.70
C LYS A 169 -8.87 18.21 8.74
N SER A 170 -8.17 17.98 7.64
CA SER A 170 -8.49 16.92 6.66
C SER A 170 -8.39 15.53 7.27
N ILE A 171 -7.31 15.25 8.00
CA ILE A 171 -7.05 13.99 8.70
C ILE A 171 -8.10 13.77 9.79
N VAL A 172 -8.42 14.82 10.55
CA VAL A 172 -9.46 14.77 11.58
C VAL A 172 -10.83 14.42 10.97
N LYS A 173 -11.21 15.07 9.85
CA LYS A 173 -12.46 14.76 9.13
C LYS A 173 -12.50 13.30 8.68
N GLU A 174 -11.40 12.80 8.13
CA GLU A 174 -11.32 11.41 7.67
C GLU A 174 -11.49 10.40 8.81
N ILE A 175 -10.80 10.61 9.92
CA ILE A 175 -10.88 9.73 11.09
C ILE A 175 -12.28 9.75 11.72
N VAL A 176 -12.91 10.93 11.78
CA VAL A 176 -14.33 11.07 12.21
C VAL A 176 -15.27 10.31 11.27
N ALA A 177 -15.04 10.41 9.95
CA ALA A 177 -15.84 9.70 8.97
C ALA A 177 -15.67 8.16 9.08
N MET A 178 -14.46 7.69 9.41
CA MET A 178 -14.19 6.28 9.71
C MET A 178 -15.02 5.78 10.90
N GLU A 179 -15.13 6.57 11.98
CA GLU A 179 -15.98 6.24 13.13
C GLU A 179 -17.45 6.17 12.74
N SER A 180 -17.93 7.18 11.99
CA SER A 180 -19.33 7.33 11.60
C SER A 180 -19.84 6.12 10.80
N ASN A 181 -18.97 5.48 10.02
CA ASN A 181 -19.31 4.28 9.27
C ASN A 181 -19.43 3.03 10.16
N LEU A 182 -18.67 2.93 11.26
CA LEU A 182 -18.81 1.87 12.27
C LEU A 182 -20.04 2.08 13.16
N SER A 183 -20.31 3.33 13.53
CA SER A 183 -21.36 3.69 14.49
C SER A 183 -22.77 3.74 13.89
N LYS A 184 -22.92 3.70 12.55
CA LYS A 184 -24.20 3.37 11.87
C LYS A 184 -24.79 2.04 12.33
N HIS A 185 -23.98 1.12 12.87
CA HIS A 185 -24.47 -0.12 13.47
C HIS A 185 -24.85 0.01 14.96
N HIS A 186 -24.47 1.09 15.65
CA HIS A 186 -24.72 1.31 17.09
C HIS A 186 -25.01 2.79 17.43
N GLU A 187 -26.27 3.22 17.23
CA GLU A 187 -26.77 4.62 17.40
C GLU A 187 -26.37 5.30 18.73
N LYS A 188 -26.26 4.55 19.83
CA LYS A 188 -25.85 5.08 21.14
C LYS A 188 -24.37 5.47 21.21
N MET A 189 -23.51 4.77 20.49
CA MET A 189 -22.07 5.01 20.51
C MET A 189 -21.71 6.31 19.77
N PHE A 190 -22.38 6.54 18.64
CA PHE A 190 -22.29 7.78 17.89
C PHE A 190 -22.60 9.01 18.76
N GLN A 191 -23.62 8.94 19.63
CA GLN A 191 -23.95 10.04 20.55
C GLN A 191 -22.85 10.33 21.58
N TYR A 192 -22.26 9.30 22.19
CA TYR A 192 -21.18 9.48 23.16
C TYR A 192 -19.92 10.06 22.54
N VAL A 193 -19.58 9.58 21.34
CA VAL A 193 -18.47 10.11 20.54
C VAL A 193 -18.75 11.56 20.15
N SER A 194 -19.95 11.85 19.67
CA SER A 194 -20.35 13.21 19.29
C SER A 194 -20.33 14.18 20.48
N LEU A 195 -20.81 13.76 21.65
CA LEU A 195 -20.72 14.55 22.89
C LEU A 195 -19.26 14.75 23.33
N TYR A 196 -18.41 13.73 23.22
CA TYR A 196 -16.99 13.85 23.52
C TYR A 196 -16.31 14.86 22.56
N PHE A 197 -16.61 14.80 21.26
CA PHE A 197 -16.11 15.74 20.26
C PHE A 197 -16.53 17.18 20.55
N VAL A 198 -17.78 17.39 21.00
CA VAL A 198 -18.31 18.72 21.33
C VAL A 198 -17.74 19.27 22.64
N TYR A 199 -17.46 18.43 23.64
CA TYR A 199 -17.04 18.90 24.96
C TYR A 199 -15.53 18.94 25.19
N PHE A 200 -14.76 17.99 24.64
CA PHE A 200 -13.35 17.78 25.01
C PHE A 200 -12.32 18.19 23.96
N LEU A 201 -12.76 18.55 22.75
CA LEU A 201 -11.83 18.95 21.69
C LEU A 201 -11.65 20.46 21.62
N THR A 202 -10.49 20.85 21.08
CA THR A 202 -10.14 22.23 20.75
C THR A 202 -11.20 22.85 19.87
N ARG A 203 -11.31 24.19 19.90
CA ARG A 203 -12.32 24.92 19.14
C ARG A 203 -12.31 24.55 17.65
N GLU A 204 -11.13 24.40 17.06
CA GLU A 204 -10.95 24.10 15.64
C GLU A 204 -11.47 22.71 15.26
N VAL A 205 -11.19 21.70 16.09
CA VAL A 205 -11.67 20.33 15.85
C VAL A 205 -13.18 20.23 16.08
N ARG A 206 -13.71 21.00 17.04
CA ARG A 206 -15.15 21.10 17.29
C ARG A 206 -15.91 21.69 16.11
N GLU A 207 -15.40 22.77 15.53
CA GLU A 207 -15.99 23.40 14.34
C GLU A 207 -16.03 22.41 13.16
N VAL A 208 -14.93 21.70 12.92
CA VAL A 208 -14.82 20.65 11.89
C VAL A 208 -15.82 19.51 12.10
N PHE A 209 -16.00 19.06 13.34
CA PHE A 209 -16.95 17.99 13.67
C PHE A 209 -18.40 18.44 13.49
N LEU A 210 -18.74 19.66 13.92
CA LEU A 210 -20.07 20.23 13.75
C LEU A 210 -20.43 20.43 12.27
N GLU A 211 -19.50 20.90 11.44
CA GLU A 211 -19.66 20.95 9.97
C GLU A 211 -19.98 19.58 9.40
N PHE A 212 -19.19 18.56 9.76
CA PHE A 212 -19.40 17.19 9.28
C PHE A 212 -20.79 16.64 9.64
N LEU A 213 -21.25 16.87 10.88
CA LEU A 213 -22.58 16.47 11.32
C LEU A 213 -23.68 17.12 10.47
N LEU A 214 -23.54 18.42 10.19
CA LEU A 214 -24.49 19.18 9.37
C LEU A 214 -24.50 18.68 7.92
N GLU A 215 -23.32 18.48 7.32
CA GLU A 215 -23.16 17.96 5.95
C GLU A 215 -23.79 16.58 5.76
N ASN A 216 -23.76 15.74 6.81
CA ASN A 216 -24.29 14.37 6.76
C ASN A 216 -25.70 14.22 7.34
N GLY A 217 -26.37 15.33 7.71
CA GLY A 217 -27.72 15.31 8.28
C GLY A 217 -27.81 14.63 9.66
N LEU A 218 -26.68 14.49 10.35
CA LEU A 218 -26.57 13.83 11.65
C LEU A 218 -26.90 14.87 12.74
N LYS A 219 -27.85 14.54 13.61
CA LYS A 219 -28.24 15.43 14.72
C LYS A 219 -27.62 14.95 16.03
N LEU A 220 -26.93 15.85 16.73
CA LEU A 220 -26.64 15.70 18.16
C LEU A 220 -27.98 15.67 18.89
N LYS A 221 -28.41 14.48 19.35
CA LYS A 221 -29.43 14.39 20.40
C LYS A 221 -28.71 14.73 21.71
N ILE A 222 -28.80 16.00 22.11
CA ILE A 222 -28.36 16.49 23.42
C ILE A 222 -29.38 16.04 24.47
#